data_AF-A0A7V9DIE3-F1
#
_entry.id   AF-A0A7V9DIE3-F1
#
_cell.length_a   1.000
_cell.length_b   1.000
_cell.length_c   1.000
_cell.angle_alpha   90.00
_cell.angle_beta   90.00
_cell.angle_gamma   90.00
#
_symmetry.space_group_name_H-M   'P 1'
#
loop_
_entity.id
_entity.type
_entity.pdbx_description
1 polymer ?
#
loop_
_entity_poly.entity_id
_entity_poly.type
_entity_poly.pdbx_seq_one_letter_code
_entity_poly.pdbx_strand_id
1 'polypeptide(L)' 'MADTTELIDRGGERAKVESWRLHVLMEAGYPLPLAEKLAAALDADLHEAVELVGKGCDPRTAAEILL' A
#
# COMPACT_ATOMS: atom_id res chain seq x y z
N MET A 1 11.88 8.92 31.18
CA MET A 1 12.87 8.36 30.24
C MET A 1 12.06 7.92 29.04
N ALA A 2 12.14 8.65 27.93
CA ALA A 2 11.43 8.27 26.71
C ALA A 2 12.09 7.01 26.14
N ASP A 3 11.27 6.05 25.73
CA ASP A 3 11.72 4.74 25.29
C ASP A 3 12.41 4.90 23.92
N THR A 4 13.61 4.34 23.76
CA THR A 4 14.42 4.51 22.54
C THR A 4 13.71 3.99 21.29
N THR A 5 12.66 3.17 21.43
CA THR A 5 11.79 2.70 20.33
C THR A 5 10.94 3.82 19.71
N GLU A 6 10.67 4.92 20.42
CA GLU A 6 9.86 6.03 19.89
C GLU A 6 10.62 6.90 18.87
N LEU A 7 11.96 6.92 18.93
CA LEU A 7 12.82 7.77 18.09
C LEU A 7 13.08 7.18 16.69
N ILE A 8 12.80 5.89 16.49
CA ILE A 8 12.85 5.23 15.17
C ILE A 8 11.54 5.47 14.38
N ASP A 9 10.49 5.99 15.04
CA ASP A 9 9.20 6.25 14.43
C ASP A 9 9.10 7.67 13.82
N ARG A 10 9.89 7.94 12.79
CA ARG A 10 9.83 9.26 12.10
C ARG A 10 8.53 9.51 11.31
N GLY A 11 7.61 8.54 11.24
CA GLY A 11 6.39 8.63 10.41
C GLY A 11 5.06 8.32 11.11
N GLY A 12 5.09 7.90 12.38
CA GLY A 12 3.89 7.51 13.12
C GLY A 12 3.25 6.21 12.60
N GLU A 13 2.17 5.80 13.25
CA GLU A 13 1.40 4.59 12.88
C GLU A 13 0.93 4.61 11.42
N ARG A 14 0.57 5.80 10.91
CA ARG A 14 0.16 5.98 9.52
C ARG A 14 1.25 5.58 8.53
N ALA A 15 2.49 6.05 8.70
CA ALA A 15 3.57 5.71 7.79
C ALA A 15 3.92 4.21 7.85
N LYS A 16 3.77 3.57 9.02
CA LYS A 16 3.92 2.11 9.15
C LYS A 16 2.86 1.37 8.35
N VAL A 17 1.61 1.82 8.40
CA VAL A 17 0.51 1.26 7.60
C VAL A 17 0.75 1.49 6.11
N GLU A 18 1.13 2.69 5.67
CA GLU A 18 1.43 2.99 4.27
C GLU A 18 2.60 2.14 3.74
N SER A 19 3.67 1.95 4.53
CA SER A 19 4.79 1.07 4.16
C SER A 19 4.36 -0.40 4.05
N TRP A 20 3.50 -0.88 4.95
CA TRP A 20 2.94 -2.23 4.86
C TRP A 20 2.02 -2.39 3.63
N ARG A 21 1.14 -1.42 3.36
CA ARG A 21 0.28 -1.39 2.16
C ARG A 21 1.11 -1.46 0.89
N LEU A 22 2.17 -0.66 0.80
CA LEU A 22 3.10 -0.65 -0.33
C LEU A 22 3.72 -2.03 -0.56
N HIS A 23 4.23 -2.67 0.50
CA HIS A 23 4.83 -4.00 0.39
C HIS A 23 3.82 -5.03 -0.14
N VAL A 24 2.60 -5.05 0.42
CA VAL A 24 1.52 -5.96 -0.03
C VAL A 24 1.18 -5.76 -1.50
N LEU A 25 1.07 -4.50 -1.96
CA LEU A 25 0.75 -4.19 -3.36
C LEU A 25 1.87 -4.61 -4.32
N MET A 26 3.14 -4.44 -3.94
CA MET A 26 4.26 -4.92 -4.76
C MET A 26 4.28 -6.44 -4.86
N GLU A 27 4.04 -7.16 -3.76
CA GLU A 27 3.95 -8.63 -3.78
C GLU A 27 2.77 -9.14 -4.63
N ALA A 28 1.67 -8.38 -4.70
CA ALA A 28 0.54 -8.67 -5.57
C ALA A 28 0.82 -8.44 -7.06
N GLY A 29 1.91 -7.73 -7.40
CA GLY A 29 2.33 -7.49 -8.79
C GLY A 29 2.09 -6.07 -9.30
N TYR A 30 1.72 -5.11 -8.43
CA TYR A 30 1.66 -3.71 -8.84
C TYR A 30 3.07 -3.14 -9.06
N PRO A 31 3.31 -2.38 -10.14
CA PRO A 31 4.55 -1.65 -10.30
C PRO A 31 4.64 -0.55 -9.24
N LEU A 32 5.86 -0.27 -8.76
CA LEU A 32 6.14 0.67 -7.67
C LEU A 32 5.35 2.00 -7.76
N PRO A 33 5.28 2.70 -8.91
CA PRO A 33 4.57 3.99 -8.98
C PRO A 33 3.05 3.90 -8.78
N LEU A 34 2.44 2.74 -9.06
CA LEU A 34 1.02 2.50 -8.78
C LEU A 34 0.81 2.04 -7.35
N ALA A 35 1.71 1.18 -6.86
CA ALA A 35 1.67 0.69 -5.49
C ALA A 35 1.82 1.84 -4.47
N GLU A 36 2.69 2.83 -4.73
CA GLU A 36 2.82 4.02 -3.88
C GLU A 36 1.54 4.86 -3.81
N LYS A 37 0.85 5.05 -4.95
CA LYS A 37 -0.40 5.80 -5.00
C LYS A 37 -1.51 5.10 -4.22
N LEU A 38 -1.70 3.81 -4.45
CA LEU A 38 -2.69 2.99 -3.75
C LEU A 38 -2.37 2.84 -2.24
N ALA A 39 -1.09 2.77 -1.88
CA ALA A 39 -0.67 2.72 -0.49
C ALA A 39 -1.03 4.00 0.27
N ALA A 40 -0.89 5.17 -0.38
CA ALA A 40 -1.24 6.47 0.17
C ALA A 40 -2.75 6.79 0.17
N ALA A 41 -3.53 6.12 -0.70
CA ALA A 41 -4.98 6.25 -0.76
C ALA A 41 -5.63 5.48 0.39
N LEU A 42 -6.10 6.18 1.43
CA LEU A 42 -6.66 5.56 2.64
C LEU A 42 -8.03 4.91 2.41
N ASP A 43 -8.75 5.38 1.40
CA ASP A 43 -10.06 4.92 0.97
C ASP A 43 -9.99 3.75 -0.02
N ALA A 44 -8.83 3.49 -0.63
CA ALA A 44 -8.63 2.34 -1.49
C ALA A 44 -8.65 1.03 -0.68
N ASP A 45 -9.53 0.11 -1.07
CA ASP A 45 -9.59 -1.22 -0.48
C ASP A 45 -8.39 -2.08 -0.93
N LEU A 46 -7.54 -2.42 0.02
CA LEU A 46 -6.32 -3.20 -0.24
C LEU A 46 -6.64 -4.65 -0.62
N HIS A 47 -7.70 -5.24 -0.06
CA HIS A 47 -8.11 -6.59 -0.40
C HIS A 47 -8.60 -6.65 -1.84
N GLU A 48 -9.39 -5.67 -2.28
CA GLU A 48 -9.86 -5.59 -3.66
C GLU A 48 -8.70 -5.41 -4.65
N ALA A 49 -7.72 -4.55 -4.33
CA ALA A 49 -6.52 -4.35 -5.15
C ALA A 49 -5.77 -5.67 -5.41
N VAL A 50 -5.49 -6.42 -4.35
CA VAL A 50 -4.80 -7.72 -4.44
C VAL A 50 -5.64 -8.73 -5.22
N GLU A 51 -6.95 -8.76 -5.00
CA GLU A 51 -7.84 -9.71 -5.65
C GLU A 51 -7.95 -9.46 -7.17
N LEU A 52 -8.05 -8.21 -7.61
CA LEU A 52 -8.12 -7.85 -9.03
C LEU A 52 -6.90 -8.38 -9.79
N VAL A 53 -5.69 -8.09 -9.30
CA VAL A 53 -4.45 -8.54 -9.95
C VAL A 53 -4.30 -10.06 -9.83
N GLY A 54 -4.66 -10.66 -8.69
CA GLY A 54 -4.68 -12.11 -8.50
C GLY A 54 -5.62 -12.86 -9.47
N LYS A 55 -6.69 -12.20 -9.95
CA LYS A 55 -7.60 -12.70 -10.99
C LYS A 55 -7.09 -12.46 -12.42
N GLY A 56 -5.92 -11.85 -12.58
CA GLY A 56 -5.32 -11.54 -13.89
C GLY A 56 -5.70 -10.16 -14.46
N CYS A 57 -6.27 -9.26 -13.66
CA CYS A 57 -6.46 -7.87 -14.06
C CYS A 57 -5.09 -7.19 -14.25
N ASP A 58 -4.97 -6.36 -15.29
CA ASP A 58 -3.79 -5.52 -15.46
C ASP A 58 -3.66 -4.53 -14.29
N PRO A 59 -2.48 -4.40 -13.64
CA PRO A 59 -2.32 -3.52 -12.48
C PRO A 59 -2.66 -2.05 -12.72
N ARG A 60 -2.49 -1.55 -13.96
CA ARG A 60 -2.89 -0.19 -14.31
C ARG A 60 -4.40 -0.07 -14.34
N THR A 61 -5.09 -1.01 -14.98
CA THR A 61 -6.56 -1.03 -14.99
C THR A 61 -7.12 -1.19 -13.59
N ALA A 62 -6.55 -2.05 -12.75
CA ALA A 62 -6.97 -2.20 -11.36
C ALA A 62 -6.79 -0.90 -10.56
N ALA A 63 -5.69 -0.16 -10.77
CA ALA A 63 -5.48 1.14 -10.14
C ALA A 63 -6.49 2.20 -10.62
N GLU A 64 -6.92 2.18 -11.89
CA GLU A 64 -7.95 3.08 -12.44
C GLU A 64 -9.36 2.79 -11.89
N ILE A 65 -9.61 1.59 -11.34
CA ILE A 65 -10.87 1.24 -10.68
C ILE A 65 -10.92 1.76 -9.23
N LEU A 66 -9.77 1.78 -8.56
CA LEU A 66 -9.65 2.00 -7.11
C LEU A 66 -9.23 3.42 -6.71
N LEU A 67 -8.77 4.24 -7.65
CA LEU A 67 -8.31 5.63 -7.45
C LEU A 67 -9.23 6.62 -8.17
#